data_AF-A0A1F4VH93-F1
#
_entry.id   AF-A0A1F4VH93-F1
#
_cell.length_a   1.000
_cell.length_b   1.000
_cell.length_c   1.000
_cell.angle_alpha   90.00
_cell.angle_beta   90.00
_cell.angle_gamma   90.00
#
_symmetry.space_group_name_H-M   'P 1'
#
loop_
_entity.id
_entity.type
_entity.pdbx_description
1 polymer ?
#
loop_
_entity_poly.entity_id
_entity_poly.type
_entity_poly.pdbx_seq_one_letter_code
_entity_poly.pdbx_strand_id
1 'polypeptide(L)'
;MEDDDKVYVEVVGYKDGDKVGYSFRLSVEVSAANDISEVRIYDNGNQVTADKTYPYGYNFTYTSADAGEHEFSIVAEDKKGNEGKKDIKLKIGY
;
A
#
# COMPACT_ATOMS: atom_id res chain seq x y z
N MET A 1 9.57 12.30 -24.73
CA MET A 1 8.78 11.16 -24.22
C MET A 1 9.41 10.79 -22.89
N GLU A 2 9.01 11.45 -21.81
CA GLU A 2 9.64 11.30 -20.48
C GLU A 2 8.72 10.58 -19.48
N ASP A 3 7.59 10.06 -19.95
CA ASP A 3 6.53 9.47 -19.11
C ASP A 3 6.42 7.95 -19.22
N ASP A 4 7.28 7.29 -20.01
CA ASP A 4 7.14 5.86 -20.34
C ASP A 4 7.43 4.92 -19.16
N ASP A 5 8.20 5.38 -18.17
CA ASP A 5 8.70 4.52 -17.07
C ASP A 5 8.08 4.88 -15.70
N LYS A 6 6.87 5.44 -15.72
CA LYS A 6 6.13 5.77 -14.49
C LYS A 6 5.56 4.52 -13.84
N VAL A 7 5.73 4.42 -12.52
CA VAL A 7 5.10 3.39 -11.69
C VAL A 7 3.88 4.01 -11.01
N TYR A 8 2.71 3.47 -11.31
CA TYR A 8 1.43 3.86 -10.73
C TYR A 8 1.01 2.87 -9.64
N VAL A 9 0.58 3.39 -8.50
CA VAL A 9 0.16 2.60 -7.35
C VAL A 9 -1.26 3.00 -6.97
N GLU A 10 -2.13 2.00 -6.83
CA GLU A 10 -3.51 2.20 -6.41
C GLU A 10 -3.89 1.22 -5.29
N VAL A 11 -4.66 1.73 -4.34
CA VAL A 11 -5.24 0.93 -3.25
C VAL A 11 -6.62 0.48 -3.69
N VAL A 12 -6.85 -0.84 -3.68
CA VAL A 12 -8.10 -1.42 -4.14
C VAL A 12 -9.08 -1.58 -2.97
N GLY A 13 -10.31 -1.12 -3.18
CA GLY A 13 -11.43 -1.34 -2.26
C GLY A 13 -11.56 -0.33 -1.12
N TYR A 14 -10.59 0.57 -0.93
CA TYR A 14 -10.65 1.63 0.07
C TYR A 14 -10.35 3.00 -0.51
N LYS A 15 -10.91 4.03 0.12
CA LYS A 15 -10.66 5.43 -0.19
C LYS A 15 -10.14 6.15 1.05
N ASP A 16 -9.59 7.35 0.85
CA ASP A 16 -9.11 8.17 1.95
C ASP A 16 -10.24 8.45 2.96
N GLY A 17 -9.97 8.15 4.23
CA GLY A 17 -10.89 8.29 5.35
C GLY A 17 -11.84 7.12 5.59
N ASP A 18 -11.75 6.01 4.82
CA ASP A 18 -12.60 4.83 5.02
C ASP A 18 -12.40 4.20 6.40
N LYS A 19 -13.48 3.60 6.92
CA LYS A 19 -13.44 2.82 8.17
C LYS A 19 -13.24 1.34 7.83
N VAL A 20 -12.28 0.72 8.50
CA VAL A 20 -11.95 -0.70 8.34
C VAL A 20 -11.96 -1.41 9.69
N GLY A 21 -12.10 -2.74 9.65
CA GLY A 21 -12.17 -3.56 10.86
C GLY A 21 -10.79 -3.73 11.49
N TYR A 22 -10.74 -4.37 12.64
CA TYR A 22 -9.47 -4.77 13.26
C TYR A 22 -8.66 -5.73 12.39
N SER A 23 -9.33 -6.49 11.52
CA SER A 23 -8.69 -7.30 10.49
C SER A 23 -9.19 -6.92 9.11
N PHE A 24 -8.26 -6.66 8.21
CA PHE A 24 -8.55 -6.37 6.80
C PHE A 24 -7.33 -6.65 5.94
N ARG A 25 -7.56 -6.88 4.65
CA ARG A 25 -6.47 -6.96 3.66
C ARG A 25 -6.36 -5.62 2.95
N LEU A 26 -5.19 -4.99 3.01
CA LEU A 26 -4.84 -3.87 2.14
C LEU A 26 -4.33 -4.43 0.82
N SER A 27 -5.14 -4.30 -0.23
CA SER A 27 -4.84 -4.81 -1.56
C SER A 27 -4.24 -3.68 -2.41
N VAL A 28 -3.13 -3.96 -3.09
CA VAL A 28 -2.42 -2.96 -3.90
C VAL A 28 -2.36 -3.44 -5.34
N GLU A 29 -2.73 -2.56 -6.27
CA GLU A 29 -2.48 -2.72 -7.69
C GLU A 29 -1.35 -1.78 -8.12
N VAL A 30 -0.46 -2.32 -8.95
CA VAL A 30 0.69 -1.59 -9.49
C VAL A 30 0.67 -1.72 -11.00
N SER A 31 0.76 -0.60 -11.69
CA SER A 31 0.91 -0.53 -13.15
C SER A 31 2.22 0.17 -13.48
N ALA A 32 3.11 -0.53 -14.19
CA ALA A 32 4.39 -0.01 -14.63
C ALA A 32 4.76 -0.62 -15.98
N ALA A 33 5.68 0.03 -16.70
CA ALA A 33 6.22 -0.50 -17.96
C ALA A 33 7.19 -1.67 -17.75
N ASN A 34 7.80 -1.78 -16.57
CA ASN A 34 8.73 -2.85 -16.20
C ASN A 34 8.13 -3.74 -15.11
N ASP A 35 8.70 -4.94 -14.97
CA ASP A 35 8.36 -5.84 -13.86
C ASP A 35 8.62 -5.18 -12.50
N ILE A 36 7.69 -5.39 -11.57
CA ILE A 36 7.81 -4.90 -10.20
C ILE A 36 8.82 -5.75 -9.42
N SER A 37 9.74 -5.07 -8.74
CA SER A 37 10.74 -5.66 -7.85
C SER A 37 10.12 -5.96 -6.48
N GLU A 38 9.49 -4.95 -5.88
CA GLU A 38 8.81 -5.08 -4.59
C GLU A 38 7.78 -3.96 -4.34
N VAL A 39 6.83 -4.23 -3.44
CA VAL A 39 5.87 -3.26 -2.92
C VAL A 39 6.04 -3.17 -1.41
N ARG A 40 6.49 -2.01 -0.94
CA ARG A 40 6.65 -1.70 0.49
C ARG A 40 5.40 -1.02 0.99
N ILE A 41 4.87 -1.50 2.12
CA ILE A 41 3.72 -0.90 2.80
C ILE A 41 4.18 -0.44 4.17
N TYR A 42 3.81 0.79 4.52
CA TYR A 42 4.10 1.43 5.79
C TYR A 42 2.80 1.74 6.52
N ASP A 43 2.82 1.64 7.85
CA ASP A 43 1.75 2.05 8.75
C ASP A 43 2.30 3.08 9.75
N ASN A 44 1.78 4.30 9.71
CA ASN A 44 2.26 5.44 10.51
C ASN A 44 3.80 5.62 10.40
N GLY A 45 4.33 5.48 9.18
CA GLY A 45 5.75 5.60 8.86
C GLY A 45 6.63 4.37 9.15
N ASN A 46 6.09 3.33 9.81
CA ASN A 46 6.83 2.10 10.07
C ASN A 46 6.61 1.10 8.93
N GLN A 47 7.69 0.53 8.38
CA GLN A 47 7.57 -0.47 7.33
C GLN A 47 6.97 -1.76 7.90
N VAL A 48 5.85 -2.19 7.32
CA VAL A 48 5.11 -3.39 7.72
C VAL A 48 5.52 -4.59 6.87
N THR A 49 5.66 -4.38 5.56
CA THR A 49 6.04 -5.45 4.62
C THR A 49 6.80 -4.89 3.41
N ALA A 50 7.54 -5.78 2.75
CA ALA A 50 8.15 -5.61 1.44
C ALA A 50 7.76 -6.82 0.58
N ASP A 51 6.61 -6.72 -0.09
CA ASP A 51 5.98 -7.83 -0.79
C ASP A 51 6.50 -7.94 -2.24
N LYS A 52 6.99 -9.11 -2.60
CA LYS A 52 7.68 -9.35 -3.89
C LYS A 52 6.86 -10.19 -4.87
N THR A 53 5.68 -10.63 -4.46
CA THR A 53 4.87 -11.60 -5.22
C THR A 53 3.47 -11.07 -5.44
N TYR A 54 3.07 -10.91 -6.71
CA TYR A 54 1.69 -10.59 -7.05
C TYR A 54 0.74 -11.75 -6.65
N PRO A 55 -0.47 -11.48 -6.12
CA PRO A 55 -1.09 -10.18 -5.91
C PRO A 55 -0.60 -9.42 -4.68
N TYR A 56 -0.18 -8.16 -4.87
CA TYR A 56 0.40 -7.37 -3.81
C TYR A 56 -0.59 -7.02 -2.71
N GLY A 57 -0.08 -6.97 -1.48
CA GLY A 57 -0.84 -6.48 -0.34
C GLY A 57 -0.37 -7.04 0.99
N TYR A 58 -1.12 -6.71 2.03
CA TYR A 58 -0.84 -7.20 3.37
C TYR A 58 -2.15 -7.45 4.14
N ASN A 59 -2.17 -8.50 4.95
CA ASN A 59 -3.27 -8.76 5.88
C ASN A 59 -2.93 -8.14 7.23
N PHE A 60 -3.63 -7.08 7.59
CA PHE A 60 -3.48 -6.41 8.86
C PHE A 60 -4.31 -7.09 9.94
N THR A 61 -3.79 -7.07 11.17
CA THR A 61 -4.51 -7.50 12.38
C THR A 61 -4.12 -6.56 13.51
N TYR A 62 -5.10 -5.79 13.97
CA TYR A 62 -5.01 -4.78 15.01
C TYR A 62 -5.78 -5.23 16.25
N THR A 63 -5.51 -4.57 17.37
CA THR A 63 -6.31 -4.70 18.60
C THR A 63 -7.11 -3.43 18.85
N SER A 64 -7.99 -3.46 19.85
CA SER A 64 -8.71 -2.25 20.26
C SER A 64 -7.80 -1.12 20.76
N ALA A 65 -6.57 -1.44 21.17
CA ALA A 65 -5.58 -0.44 21.58
C ALA A 65 -5.00 0.34 20.39
N ASP A 66 -5.05 -0.24 19.19
CA ASP A 66 -4.58 0.35 17.95
C ASP A 66 -5.73 1.03 17.18
N ALA A 67 -6.91 1.20 17.78
CA ALA A 67 -8.02 1.86 17.13
C ALA A 67 -7.72 3.36 16.92
N GLY A 68 -8.06 3.88 15.74
CA GLY A 68 -7.78 5.28 15.41
C GLY A 68 -7.53 5.51 13.93
N GLU A 69 -7.05 6.71 13.60
CA GLU A 69 -6.59 7.04 12.26
C GLU A 69 -5.18 6.51 12.03
N HIS A 70 -4.98 5.81 10.92
CA HIS A 70 -3.70 5.28 10.46
C HIS A 70 -3.41 5.84 9.07
N GLU A 71 -2.19 6.35 8.89
CA GLU A 71 -1.68 6.76 7.57
C GLU A 71 -0.86 5.62 6.96
N PHE A 72 -1.37 5.06 5.87
CA PHE A 72 -0.69 4.02 5.11
C PHE A 72 0.01 4.65 3.91
N SER A 73 1.32 4.39 3.79
CA SER A 73 2.10 4.74 2.60
C SER A 73 2.50 3.47 1.88
N ILE A 74 2.33 3.46 0.57
CA ILE A 74 2.69 2.35 -0.31
C ILE A 74 3.73 2.84 -1.29
N VAL A 75 4.85 2.13 -1.40
CA VAL A 75 5.94 2.42 -2.33
C VAL A 75 6.20 1.18 -3.17
N ALA A 76 5.91 1.25 -4.47
CA ALA A 76 6.26 0.21 -5.42
C ALA A 76 7.55 0.58 -6.15
N GLU A 77 8.47 -0.37 -6.28
CA GLU A 77 9.71 -0.22 -7.03
C GLU A 77 9.74 -1.24 -8.16
N ASP A 78 10.06 -0.82 -9.38
CA ASP A 78 10.28 -1.74 -10.50
C ASP A 78 11.75 -2.18 -10.62
N LYS A 79 12.04 -3.20 -11.44
CA LYS A 79 13.40 -3.76 -11.58
C LYS A 79 14.46 -2.81 -12.13
N LYS A 80 14.08 -1.68 -12.73
CA LYS A 80 14.99 -0.59 -13.13
C LYS A 80 15.19 0.46 -12.04
N GLY A 81 14.47 0.36 -10.92
CA GLY A 81 14.58 1.25 -9.77
C GLY A 81 13.71 2.50 -9.84
N ASN A 82 12.69 2.55 -10.70
CA ASN A 82 11.71 3.63 -10.65
C ASN A 82 10.68 3.32 -9.56
N GLU A 83 10.23 4.38 -8.88
CA GLU A 83 9.35 4.26 -7.74
C GLU A 83 8.01 4.97 -7.98
N GLY A 84 6.94 4.30 -7.56
CA GLY A 84 5.59 4.84 -7.48
C GLY A 84 5.15 4.90 -6.02
N LYS A 85 4.44 5.96 -5.64
CA LYS A 85 3.99 6.16 -4.25
C LYS A 85 2.49 6.45 -4.18
N LYS A 86 1.85 5.92 -3.14
CA LYS A 86 0.45 6.19 -2.83
C LYS A 86 0.26 6.24 -1.32
N ASP A 87 -0.43 7.28 -0.86
CA ASP A 87 -0.82 7.43 0.54
C ASP A 87 -2.34 7.30 0.66
N ILE A 88 -2.80 6.69 1.76
CA ILE A 88 -4.21 6.57 2.11
C ILE A 88 -4.36 6.58 3.63
N LYS A 89 -5.33 7.34 4.13
CA LYS A 89 -5.72 7.31 5.54
C LYS A 89 -6.89 6.39 5.75
N LEU A 90 -6.80 5.47 6.71
CA LEU A 90 -7.91 4.60 7.11
C LEU A 90 -8.15 4.73 8.62
N LYS A 91 -9.40 4.52 9.01
CA LYS A 91 -9.82 4.52 10.42
C LYS A 91 -10.02 3.09 10.88
N ILE A 92 -9.14 2.62 11.75
CA ILE A 92 -9.17 1.28 12.31
C ILE A 92 -10.18 1.22 13.44
N GLY A 93 -11.14 0.32 13.31
CA GLY A 93 -12.09 -0.05 14.35
C GLY A 93 -13.56 0.11 13.96
N TYR A 94 -14.32 -0.94 14.28
CA TYR A 94 -15.78 -0.95 14.46
C TYR A 94 -16.20 -2.17 15.29
#